data_AF-A0A3M1FDL4-F1
#
_entry.id   AF-A0A3M1FDL4-F1
#
_cell.length_a   1.000
_cell.length_b   1.000
_cell.length_c   1.000
_cell.angle_alpha   90.00
_cell.angle_beta   90.00
_cell.angle_gamma   90.00
#
_symmetry.space_group_name_H-M   'P 1'
#
loop_
_entity.id
_entity.type
_entity.pdbx_description
1 polymer ?
#
loop_
_entity_poly.entity_id
_entity_poly.type
_entity_poly.pdbx_seq_one_letter_code
_entity_poly.pdbx_strand_id
1 'polypeptide(L)'
;MNETHTERIRTELGLQPAQVDAVCRLLDEGATVPFIARYRKEMTGSLDEVAIMQIRDRLAQLRELDRRRETILKTIESQGKLTEDLRKKIVAADTMTKLEDLYLPYKPKRRTRATIAREKGLEPLADLLWAQEDPALDPEGVAQPYLDPEKGVTSVVEALAGARDILAERVSEDPEARAELRRLYLAEARFRAQVIPGKEEAGSKFRDYFDWEEPVSQAPSHRILAMRRGEKELV
;
A
#
# COMPACT_ATOMS: atom_id res chain seq x y z
N MET A 1 -0.90 -25.79 10.72
CA MET A 1 -2.11 -24.94 10.80
C MET A 1 -1.76 -23.76 11.69
N ASN A 2 -1.90 -22.51 11.21
CA ASN A 2 -1.58 -21.34 12.02
C ASN A 2 -2.83 -20.99 12.85
N GLU A 3 -2.85 -21.31 14.15
CA GLU A 3 -4.01 -21.12 15.04
C GLU A 3 -4.51 -19.67 15.03
N THR A 4 -3.60 -18.71 14.81
CA THR A 4 -3.93 -17.28 14.70
C THR A 4 -4.81 -16.96 13.48
N HIS A 5 -4.69 -17.72 12.38
CA HIS A 5 -5.51 -17.50 11.19
C HIS A 5 -6.94 -17.97 11.38
N THR A 6 -7.15 -19.16 11.94
CA THR A 6 -8.49 -19.65 12.23
C THR A 6 -9.21 -18.67 13.15
N GLU A 7 -8.56 -18.22 14.22
CA GLU A 7 -9.13 -17.30 15.20
C GLU A 7 -9.57 -15.97 14.56
N ARG A 8 -8.76 -15.43 13.65
CA ARG A 8 -9.07 -14.21 12.92
C ARG A 8 -10.26 -14.41 11.96
N ILE A 9 -10.24 -15.48 11.16
CA ILE A 9 -11.32 -15.80 10.22
C ILE A 9 -12.65 -16.02 10.97
N ARG A 10 -12.59 -16.74 12.09
CA ARG A 10 -13.72 -16.98 12.98
C ARG A 10 -14.38 -15.67 13.41
N THR A 11 -13.57 -14.74 13.93
CA THR A 11 -14.05 -13.45 14.42
C THR A 11 -14.60 -12.57 13.30
N GLU A 12 -13.92 -12.54 12.15
CA GLU A 12 -14.34 -11.72 11.00
C GLU A 12 -15.63 -12.24 10.32
N LEU A 13 -15.82 -13.56 10.27
CA LEU A 13 -16.98 -14.19 9.61
C LEU A 13 -18.11 -14.58 10.57
N GLY A 14 -17.91 -14.48 11.89
CA GLY A 14 -18.91 -14.87 12.89
C GLY A 14 -19.23 -16.38 12.92
N LEU A 15 -18.27 -17.22 12.53
CA LEU A 15 -18.44 -18.67 12.43
C LEU A 15 -17.96 -19.39 13.69
N GLN A 16 -18.34 -20.66 13.88
CA GLN A 16 -17.84 -21.45 15.01
C GLN A 16 -16.39 -21.90 14.76
N PRO A 17 -15.53 -21.98 15.80
CA PRO A 17 -14.13 -22.39 15.65
C PRO A 17 -13.99 -23.73 14.91
N ALA A 18 -14.77 -24.73 15.32
CA ALA A 18 -14.74 -26.07 14.75
C ALA A 18 -15.08 -26.10 13.24
N GLN A 19 -15.95 -25.19 12.78
CA GLN A 19 -16.31 -25.11 11.36
C GLN A 19 -15.15 -24.56 10.53
N VAL A 20 -14.52 -23.48 11.00
CA VAL A 20 -13.38 -22.85 10.32
C VAL A 20 -12.19 -23.81 10.31
N ASP A 21 -11.89 -24.46 11.44
CA ASP A 21 -10.80 -25.44 11.53
C ASP A 21 -10.99 -26.64 10.59
N ALA A 22 -12.22 -27.18 10.52
CA ALA A 22 -12.53 -28.27 9.61
C ALA A 22 -12.35 -27.87 8.14
N VAL A 23 -12.85 -26.70 7.75
CA VAL A 23 -12.67 -26.18 6.38
C VAL A 23 -11.20 -25.92 6.07
N CYS A 24 -10.46 -25.25 6.95
CA CYS A 24 -9.02 -25.00 6.79
C CYS A 24 -8.24 -26.30 6.61
N ARG A 25 -8.55 -27.34 7.42
CA ARG A 25 -7.90 -28.65 7.31
C ARG A 25 -8.15 -29.30 5.96
N LEU A 26 -9.41 -29.35 5.53
CA LEU A 26 -9.79 -29.94 4.25
C LEU A 26 -9.14 -29.21 3.07
N LEU A 27 -9.06 -27.88 3.12
CA LEU A 27 -8.35 -27.09 2.11
C LEU A 27 -6.84 -27.40 2.08
N ASP A 28 -6.22 -27.63 3.24
CA ASP A 28 -4.81 -28.00 3.34
C ASP A 28 -4.52 -29.42 2.82
N GLU A 29 -5.50 -30.31 2.93
CA GLU A 29 -5.49 -31.64 2.31
C GLU A 29 -5.75 -31.60 0.79
N GLY A 30 -5.98 -30.41 0.21
CA GLY A 30 -6.20 -30.22 -1.22
C GLY A 30 -7.65 -30.38 -1.66
N ALA A 31 -8.62 -30.44 -0.74
CA ALA A 31 -10.03 -30.49 -1.08
C ALA A 31 -10.49 -29.18 -1.75
N THR A 32 -11.38 -29.29 -2.74
CA THR A 32 -11.96 -28.14 -3.42
C THR A 32 -13.22 -27.65 -2.71
N VAL A 33 -13.58 -26.37 -2.90
CA VAL A 33 -14.81 -25.79 -2.32
C VAL A 33 -16.06 -26.62 -2.68
N PRO A 34 -16.30 -27.01 -3.96
CA PRO A 34 -17.45 -27.84 -4.30
C PRO A 34 -17.42 -29.21 -3.64
N PHE A 35 -16.23 -29.80 -3.45
CA PHE A 35 -16.09 -31.09 -2.77
C PHE A 35 -16.47 -30.97 -1.29
N ILE A 36 -15.96 -29.94 -0.60
CA ILE A 36 -16.26 -29.70 0.82
C ILE A 36 -17.77 -29.46 1.00
N ALA A 37 -18.34 -28.56 0.19
CA ALA A 37 -19.76 -28.19 0.25
C ALA A 37 -20.70 -29.36 -0.02
N ARG A 38 -20.29 -30.34 -0.85
CA ARG A 38 -21.14 -31.49 -1.21
C ARG A 38 -20.91 -32.71 -0.31
N TYR A 39 -19.66 -33.05 0.00
CA TYR A 39 -19.28 -34.35 0.59
C TYR A 39 -18.72 -34.26 2.01
N ARG A 40 -18.59 -33.05 2.58
CA ARG A 40 -18.04 -32.83 3.93
C ARG A 40 -18.93 -31.96 4.81
N LYS A 41 -20.23 -31.88 4.49
CA LYS A 41 -21.22 -31.06 5.22
C LYS A 41 -21.22 -31.34 6.72
N GLU A 42 -21.23 -32.60 7.14
CA GLU A 42 -21.26 -32.93 8.57
C GLU A 42 -20.00 -32.45 9.30
N MET A 43 -18.84 -32.60 8.66
CA MET A 43 -17.55 -32.17 9.23
C MET A 43 -17.45 -30.65 9.37
N THR A 44 -18.09 -29.88 8.49
CA THR A 44 -18.07 -28.41 8.52
C THR A 44 -19.26 -27.80 9.25
N GLY A 45 -20.14 -28.60 9.86
CA GLY A 45 -21.37 -28.10 10.48
C GLY A 45 -22.36 -27.50 9.45
N SER A 46 -22.42 -28.09 8.26
CA SER A 46 -23.28 -27.73 7.14
C SER A 46 -23.10 -26.32 6.58
N LEU A 47 -21.85 -25.81 6.57
CA LEU A 47 -21.53 -24.57 5.87
C LEU A 47 -21.87 -24.67 4.38
N ASP A 48 -22.41 -23.58 3.83
CA ASP A 48 -22.68 -23.45 2.41
C ASP A 48 -21.41 -23.13 1.60
N GLU A 49 -21.55 -23.18 0.28
CA GLU A 49 -20.44 -22.92 -0.65
C GLU A 49 -19.88 -21.50 -0.52
N VAL A 50 -20.74 -20.52 -0.17
CA VAL A 50 -20.33 -19.11 -0.03
C VAL A 50 -19.43 -18.95 1.20
N ALA A 51 -19.82 -19.50 2.35
CA ALA A 51 -19.02 -19.45 3.58
C ALA A 51 -17.69 -20.18 3.42
N ILE A 52 -17.70 -21.37 2.78
CA ILE A 52 -16.46 -22.12 2.52
C ILE A 52 -15.53 -21.32 1.58
N MET A 53 -16.09 -20.66 0.56
CA MET A 53 -15.32 -19.79 -0.33
C MET A 53 -14.72 -18.59 0.41
N GLN A 54 -15.49 -17.93 1.29
CA GLN A 54 -15.00 -16.83 2.13
C GLN A 54 -13.85 -17.27 3.04
N ILE A 55 -13.96 -18.44 3.68
CA ILE A 55 -12.87 -19.01 4.51
C ILE A 55 -11.64 -19.26 3.64
N ARG A 56 -11.78 -19.91 2.48
CA ARG A 56 -10.66 -20.19 1.57
C ARG A 56 -9.93 -18.91 1.16
N ASP A 57 -10.68 -17.93 0.69
CA ASP A 57 -10.11 -16.69 0.17
C ASP A 57 -9.42 -15.90 1.28
N ARG A 58 -10.03 -15.85 2.47
CA ARG A 58 -9.45 -15.16 3.61
C ARG A 58 -8.20 -15.87 4.14
N LEU A 59 -8.23 -17.20 4.22
CA LEU A 59 -7.06 -18.00 4.59
C LEU A 59 -5.90 -17.78 3.62
N ALA A 60 -6.18 -17.74 2.32
CA ALA A 60 -5.18 -17.45 1.30
C ALA A 60 -4.58 -16.04 1.47
N GLN A 61 -5.41 -15.02 1.71
CA GLN A 61 -4.95 -13.66 1.99
C GLN A 61 -4.04 -13.58 3.22
N LEU A 62 -4.40 -14.25 4.32
CA LEU A 62 -3.61 -14.26 5.55
C LEU A 62 -2.26 -14.97 5.34
N ARG A 63 -2.25 -16.09 4.61
CA ARG A 63 -1.00 -16.77 4.23
C ARG A 63 -0.10 -15.91 3.36
N GLU A 64 -0.68 -15.18 2.42
CA GLU A 64 0.09 -14.26 1.58
C GLU A 64 0.67 -13.11 2.41
N LEU A 65 -0.11 -12.56 3.34
CA LEU A 65 0.36 -11.55 4.29
C LEU A 65 1.56 -12.05 5.10
N ASP A 66 1.49 -13.28 5.63
CA ASP A 66 2.59 -13.90 6.40
C ASP A 66 3.85 -14.09 5.56
N ARG A 67 3.72 -14.70 4.37
CA ARG A 67 4.87 -14.89 3.46
C ARG A 67 5.51 -13.56 3.09
N ARG A 68 4.68 -12.55 2.82
CA ARG A 68 5.18 -11.23 2.48
C ARG A 68 5.88 -10.57 3.68
N ARG A 69 5.33 -10.73 4.88
CA ARG A 69 5.92 -10.24 6.12
C ARG A 69 7.30 -10.84 6.37
N GLU A 70 7.44 -12.16 6.22
CA GLU A 70 8.73 -12.84 6.34
C GLU A 70 9.75 -12.31 5.33
N THR A 71 9.33 -12.13 4.08
CA THR A 71 10.18 -11.58 3.01
C THR A 71 10.68 -10.19 3.38
N ILE A 72 9.79 -9.32 3.87
CA ILE A 72 10.11 -7.95 4.29
C ILE A 72 11.08 -7.94 5.46
N LEU A 73 10.81 -8.73 6.51
CA LEU A 73 11.70 -8.85 7.67
C LEU A 73 13.11 -9.26 7.24
N LYS A 74 13.24 -10.33 6.43
CA LYS A 74 14.53 -10.78 5.90
C LYS A 74 15.25 -9.70 5.09
N THR A 75 14.51 -8.97 4.26
CA THR A 75 15.08 -7.91 3.41
C THR A 75 15.65 -6.77 4.26
N ILE A 76 14.91 -6.32 5.27
CA ILE A 76 15.34 -5.21 6.15
C ILE A 76 16.47 -5.67 7.07
N GLU A 77 16.43 -6.91 7.55
CA GLU A 77 17.48 -7.53 8.36
C GLU A 77 18.80 -7.63 7.58
N SER A 78 18.76 -8.04 6.31
CA SER A 78 19.96 -8.07 5.45
C SER A 78 20.59 -6.69 5.19
N GLN A 79 19.84 -5.61 5.38
CA GLN A 79 20.34 -4.23 5.28
C GLN A 79 20.89 -3.71 6.62
N GLY A 80 20.77 -4.49 7.71
CA GLY A 80 21.14 -4.05 9.06
C GLY A 80 20.28 -2.91 9.60
N LYS A 81 19.07 -2.72 9.06
CA LYS A 81 18.15 -1.63 9.42
C LYS A 81 16.96 -2.07 10.27
N LEU A 82 16.86 -3.36 10.59
CA LEU A 82 15.73 -3.91 11.34
C LEU A 82 15.88 -3.63 12.83
N THR A 83 15.27 -2.54 13.28
CA THR A 83 15.16 -2.23 14.72
C THR A 83 14.07 -3.07 15.38
N GLU A 84 14.13 -3.20 16.71
CA GLU A 84 13.11 -3.94 17.46
C GLU A 84 11.73 -3.27 17.38
N ASP A 85 11.67 -1.94 17.37
CA ASP A 85 10.41 -1.19 17.15
C ASP A 85 9.82 -1.47 15.76
N LEU A 86 10.65 -1.43 14.71
CA LEU A 86 10.22 -1.72 13.35
C LEU A 86 9.76 -3.19 13.21
N ARG A 87 10.48 -4.14 13.83
CA ARG A 87 10.09 -5.56 13.86
C ARG A 87 8.70 -5.71 14.47
N LYS A 88 8.43 -5.07 15.62
CA LYS A 88 7.10 -5.08 16.26
C LYS A 88 6.01 -4.51 15.36
N LYS A 89 6.26 -3.36 14.71
CA LYS A 89 5.32 -2.74 13.76
C LYS A 89 5.01 -3.65 12.57
N ILE A 90 6.02 -4.31 11.99
CA ILE A 90 5.85 -5.24 10.87
C ILE A 90 5.06 -6.50 11.28
N VAL A 91 5.35 -7.05 12.47
CA VAL A 91 4.61 -8.19 13.02
C VAL A 91 3.15 -7.84 13.30
N ALA A 92 2.89 -6.65 13.83
CA ALA A 92 1.54 -6.16 14.10
C ALA A 92 0.76 -5.72 12.85
N ALA A 93 1.40 -5.61 11.69
CA ALA A 93 0.74 -5.19 10.45
C ALA A 93 -0.34 -6.21 10.02
N ASP A 94 -1.59 -5.76 10.03
CA ASP A 94 -2.80 -6.56 9.85
C ASP A 94 -3.29 -6.63 8.40
N THR A 95 -2.69 -5.83 7.51
CA THR A 95 -3.10 -5.64 6.12
C THR A 95 -1.86 -5.52 5.23
N MET A 96 -2.01 -5.96 3.97
CA MET A 96 -0.93 -5.87 2.99
C MET A 96 -0.47 -4.43 2.78
N THR A 97 -1.41 -3.48 2.75
CA THR A 97 -1.11 -2.05 2.59
C THR A 97 -0.20 -1.52 3.69
N LYS A 98 -0.55 -1.71 4.97
CA LYS A 98 0.29 -1.26 6.09
C LYS A 98 1.68 -1.91 6.05
N LEU A 99 1.73 -3.19 5.69
CA LEU A 99 2.97 -3.93 5.58
C LEU A 99 3.87 -3.36 4.47
N GLU A 100 3.32 -3.04 3.30
CA GLU A 100 4.05 -2.40 2.20
C GLU A 100 4.50 -0.98 2.53
N ASP A 101 3.70 -0.20 3.26
CA ASP A 101 4.11 1.15 3.68
C ASP A 101 5.33 1.10 4.62
N LEU A 102 5.32 0.20 5.62
CA LEU A 102 6.46 0.00 6.52
C LEU A 102 7.72 -0.47 5.77
N TYR A 103 7.55 -1.22 4.68
CA TYR A 103 8.64 -1.71 3.86
C TYR A 103 9.18 -0.66 2.88
N LEU A 104 8.37 0.32 2.49
CA LEU A 104 8.65 1.24 1.40
C LEU A 104 10.03 1.94 1.49
N PRO A 105 10.49 2.43 2.67
CA PRO A 105 11.81 3.05 2.80
C PRO A 105 12.98 2.09 2.51
N TYR A 106 12.78 0.79 2.71
CA TYR A 106 13.79 -0.27 2.62
C TYR A 106 13.71 -1.06 1.31
N LYS A 107 12.66 -0.82 0.52
CA LYS A 107 12.48 -1.49 -0.76
C LYS A 107 13.60 -1.07 -1.71
N PRO A 108 14.31 -2.00 -2.39
CA PRO A 108 15.28 -1.62 -3.40
C PRO A 108 14.65 -0.73 -4.48
N LYS A 109 15.22 0.46 -4.70
CA LYS A 109 14.67 1.45 -5.64
C LYS A 109 15.55 1.60 -6.86
N ARG A 110 14.92 1.95 -7.97
CA ARG A 110 15.64 2.58 -9.09
C ARG A 110 16.23 3.89 -8.60
N ARG A 111 17.34 4.31 -9.19
CA ARG A 111 18.04 5.56 -8.86
C ARG A 111 17.07 6.76 -8.96
N THR A 112 16.58 7.25 -7.81
CA THR A 112 15.62 8.37 -7.72
C THR A 112 16.36 9.70 -7.68
N ARG A 113 15.64 10.82 -7.83
CA ARG A 113 16.22 12.16 -7.63
C ARG A 113 16.80 12.31 -6.21
N ALA A 114 16.13 11.77 -5.21
CA ALA A 114 16.63 11.71 -3.83
C ALA A 114 17.88 10.83 -3.70
N THR A 115 17.92 9.64 -4.34
CA THR A 115 19.14 8.81 -4.35
C THR A 115 20.32 9.57 -4.96
N ILE A 116 20.10 10.23 -6.10
CA ILE A 116 21.12 11.04 -6.76
C ILE A 116 21.58 12.18 -5.83
N ALA A 117 20.66 12.86 -5.15
CA ALA A 117 21.01 13.92 -4.21
C ALA A 117 21.83 13.40 -3.01
N ARG A 118 21.52 12.21 -2.47
CA ARG A 118 22.33 11.56 -1.43
C ARG A 118 23.72 11.19 -1.93
N GLU A 119 23.84 10.65 -3.14
CA GLU A 119 25.13 10.36 -3.79
C GLU A 119 25.98 11.62 -3.99
N LYS A 120 25.32 12.77 -4.21
CA LYS A 120 25.97 14.09 -4.26
C LYS A 120 26.34 14.66 -2.89
N GLY A 121 26.02 13.98 -1.79
CA GLY A 121 26.35 14.40 -0.44
C GLY A 121 25.38 15.42 0.17
N LEU A 122 24.15 15.54 -0.36
CA LEU A 122 23.17 16.53 0.10
C LEU A 122 22.28 16.05 1.26
N GLU A 123 22.49 14.82 1.77
CA GLU A 123 21.73 14.28 2.90
C GLU A 123 21.90 15.10 4.19
N PRO A 124 23.11 15.53 4.60
CA PRO A 124 23.26 16.33 5.81
C PRO A 124 22.60 17.72 5.70
N LEU A 125 22.55 18.30 4.48
CA LEU A 125 21.79 19.54 4.24
C LEU A 125 20.29 19.29 4.43
N ALA A 126 19.77 18.17 3.90
CA ALA A 126 18.37 17.80 4.08
C ALA A 126 18.04 17.58 5.57
N ASP A 127 18.91 16.88 6.31
CA ASP A 127 18.73 16.64 7.74
C ASP A 127 18.75 17.93 8.57
N LEU A 128 19.67 18.85 8.26
CA LEU A 128 19.73 20.17 8.89
C LEU A 128 18.43 20.97 8.67
N LEU A 129 17.93 21.01 7.43
CA LEU A 129 16.68 21.70 7.09
C LEU A 129 15.44 21.03 7.71
N TRP A 130 15.47 19.71 7.87
CA TRP A 130 14.38 18.94 8.47
C TRP A 130 14.27 19.16 9.98
N ALA A 131 15.40 19.28 10.67
CA ALA A 131 15.43 19.39 12.13
C ALA A 131 14.77 20.68 12.64
N GLN A 132 14.83 21.77 11.85
CA GLN A 132 14.25 23.07 12.18
C GLN A 132 14.58 23.58 13.59
N GLU A 133 15.79 23.25 14.09
CA GLU A 133 16.20 23.61 15.46
C GLU A 133 16.36 25.12 15.65
N ASP A 134 16.78 25.83 14.60
CA ASP A 134 16.88 27.29 14.57
C ASP A 134 15.84 27.89 13.60
N PRO A 135 14.80 28.58 14.11
CA PRO A 135 13.83 29.28 13.26
C PRO A 135 14.40 30.43 12.43
N ALA A 136 15.57 30.95 12.78
CA ALA A 136 16.27 32.01 12.05
C ALA A 136 17.26 31.48 11.01
N LEU A 137 17.35 30.15 10.84
CA LEU A 137 18.24 29.51 9.88
C LEU A 137 17.93 29.98 8.46
N ASP A 138 18.94 30.56 7.80
CA ASP A 138 18.88 30.93 6.39
C ASP A 138 19.17 29.70 5.50
N PRO A 139 18.18 29.16 4.76
CA PRO A 139 18.38 27.98 3.92
C PRO A 139 19.45 28.18 2.84
N GLU A 140 19.57 29.39 2.29
CA GLU A 140 20.55 29.67 1.24
C GLU A 140 21.96 29.69 1.82
N GLY A 141 22.15 30.36 2.96
CA GLY A 141 23.42 30.41 3.69
C GLY A 141 23.92 29.02 4.09
N VAL A 142 23.08 28.17 4.67
CA VAL A 142 23.50 26.82 5.09
C VAL A 142 23.71 25.85 3.95
N ALA A 143 23.24 26.16 2.74
CA ALA A 143 23.45 25.36 1.55
C ALA A 143 24.81 25.63 0.88
N GLN A 144 25.45 26.78 1.14
CA GLN A 144 26.75 27.15 0.56
C GLN A 144 27.86 26.10 0.78
N PRO A 145 28.01 25.48 1.97
CA PRO A 145 29.03 24.46 2.20
C PRO A 145 28.82 23.15 1.41
N TYR A 146 27.64 22.98 0.80
CA TYR A 146 27.26 21.78 0.05
C TYR A 146 27.43 21.94 -1.48
N LEU A 147 27.99 23.06 -1.93
CA LEU A 147 28.36 23.24 -3.33
C LEU A 147 29.59 22.40 -3.66
N ASP A 148 29.45 21.57 -4.68
CA ASP A 148 30.47 20.64 -5.13
C ASP A 148 30.31 20.43 -6.65
N PRO A 149 31.04 21.21 -7.47
CA PRO A 149 30.99 21.08 -8.92
C PRO A 149 31.43 19.69 -9.42
N GLU A 150 32.30 18.98 -8.72
CA GLU A 150 32.74 17.62 -9.09
C GLU A 150 31.60 16.61 -8.92
N LYS A 151 30.75 16.81 -7.91
CA LYS A 151 29.50 16.06 -7.73
C LYS A 151 28.33 16.64 -8.52
N GLY A 152 28.54 17.69 -9.32
CA GLY A 152 27.51 18.34 -10.13
C GLY A 152 26.47 19.09 -9.29
N VAL A 153 26.90 19.72 -8.20
CA VAL A 153 26.13 20.71 -7.41
C VAL A 153 26.84 22.06 -7.58
N THR A 154 26.42 22.84 -8.56
CA THR A 154 27.11 24.06 -9.00
C THR A 154 26.50 25.34 -8.45
N SER A 155 25.31 25.26 -7.84
CA SER A 155 24.63 26.41 -7.27
C SER A 155 23.82 26.06 -6.03
N VAL A 156 23.55 27.07 -5.20
CA VAL A 156 22.70 26.95 -4.00
C VAL A 156 21.32 26.41 -4.35
N VAL A 157 20.77 26.85 -5.50
CA VAL A 157 19.49 26.38 -6.01
C VAL A 157 19.50 24.87 -6.25
N GLU A 158 20.58 24.34 -6.84
CA GLU A 158 20.73 22.89 -7.07
C GLU A 158 20.90 22.11 -5.75
N ALA A 159 21.66 22.64 -4.79
CA ALA A 159 21.82 22.02 -3.47
C ALA A 159 20.47 21.93 -2.74
N LEU A 160 19.72 23.03 -2.69
CA LEU A 160 18.39 23.08 -2.07
C LEU A 160 17.36 22.23 -2.82
N ALA A 161 17.43 22.15 -4.15
CA ALA A 161 16.57 21.26 -4.93
C ALA A 161 16.85 19.78 -4.60
N GLY A 162 18.13 19.40 -4.49
CA GLY A 162 18.51 18.03 -4.10
C GLY A 162 18.09 17.70 -2.67
N ALA A 163 18.29 18.61 -1.71
CA ALA A 163 17.81 18.44 -0.35
C ALA A 163 16.27 18.28 -0.31
N ARG A 164 15.54 19.09 -1.08
CA ARG A 164 14.08 18.98 -1.22
C ARG A 164 13.65 17.65 -1.82
N ASP A 165 14.36 17.14 -2.82
CA ASP A 165 14.07 15.82 -3.40
C ASP A 165 14.21 14.71 -2.32
N ILE A 166 15.22 14.79 -1.45
CA ILE A 166 15.41 13.88 -0.30
C ILE A 166 14.23 13.99 0.68
N LEU A 167 13.85 15.21 1.07
CA LEU A 167 12.76 15.44 2.01
C LEU A 167 11.40 15.03 1.45
N ALA A 168 11.16 15.28 0.16
CA ALA A 168 9.95 14.86 -0.52
C ALA A 168 9.83 13.32 -0.52
N GLU A 169 10.93 12.60 -0.77
CA GLU A 169 10.94 11.13 -0.67
C GLU A 169 10.62 10.69 0.76
N ARG A 170 11.31 11.27 1.77
CA ARG A 170 11.08 10.98 3.20
C ARG A 170 9.61 11.14 3.59
N VAL A 171 8.97 12.25 3.23
CA VAL A 171 7.56 12.52 3.53
C VAL A 171 6.64 11.57 2.75
N SER A 172 6.93 11.33 1.47
CA SER A 172 6.08 10.49 0.61
C SER A 172 6.04 9.01 1.02
N GLU A 173 7.07 8.58 1.75
CA GLU A 173 7.26 7.21 2.21
C GLU A 173 6.96 7.02 3.69
N ASP A 174 6.61 8.09 4.40
CA ASP A 174 6.23 8.00 5.81
C ASP A 174 4.93 7.18 5.96
N PRO A 175 4.94 6.05 6.69
CA PRO A 175 3.78 5.18 6.80
C PRO A 175 2.56 5.85 7.44
N GLU A 176 2.78 6.77 8.38
CA GLU A 176 1.71 7.46 9.10
C GLU A 176 1.04 8.51 8.21
N ALA A 177 1.84 9.36 7.55
CA ALA A 177 1.36 10.33 6.59
C ALA A 177 0.55 9.66 5.47
N ARG A 178 1.03 8.52 4.94
CA ARG A 178 0.32 7.75 3.92
C ARG A 178 -1.00 7.16 4.45
N ALA A 179 -1.03 6.71 5.70
CA ALA A 179 -2.24 6.20 6.33
C ALA A 179 -3.29 7.30 6.50
N GLU A 180 -2.89 8.47 6.98
CA GLU A 180 -3.78 9.63 7.13
C GLU A 180 -4.26 10.16 5.78
N LEU A 181 -3.39 10.24 4.77
CA LEU A 181 -3.81 10.60 3.41
C LEU A 181 -4.84 9.62 2.85
N ARG A 182 -4.66 8.30 3.01
CA ARG A 182 -5.67 7.34 2.57
C ARG A 182 -6.99 7.52 3.30
N ARG A 183 -6.97 7.81 4.61
CA ARG A 183 -8.19 8.08 5.38
C ARG A 183 -8.89 9.34 4.87
N LEU A 184 -8.14 10.40 4.62
CA LEU A 184 -8.64 11.66 4.06
C LEU A 184 -9.29 11.42 2.70
N TYR A 185 -8.61 10.72 1.79
CA TYR A 185 -9.15 10.45 0.45
C TYR A 185 -10.41 9.56 0.50
N LEU A 186 -10.46 8.56 1.39
CA LEU A 186 -11.66 7.76 1.56
C LEU A 186 -12.85 8.56 2.10
N ALA A 187 -12.59 9.56 2.94
CA ALA A 187 -13.63 10.40 3.54
C ALA A 187 -14.12 11.51 2.58
N GLU A 188 -13.19 12.19 1.91
CA GLU A 188 -13.47 13.48 1.25
C GLU A 188 -13.28 13.48 -0.27
N ALA A 189 -12.55 12.50 -0.84
CA ALA A 189 -12.29 12.53 -2.27
C ALA A 189 -13.56 12.26 -3.09
N ARG A 190 -13.59 12.82 -4.30
CA ARG A 190 -14.64 12.60 -5.29
C ARG A 190 -14.06 11.89 -6.51
N PHE A 191 -14.75 10.87 -7.00
CA PHE A 191 -14.51 10.34 -8.33
C PHE A 191 -14.99 11.37 -9.33
N ARG A 192 -14.15 11.66 -10.34
CA ARG A 192 -14.51 12.48 -11.49
C ARG A 192 -14.18 11.71 -12.76
N ALA A 193 -15.15 11.60 -13.66
CA ALA A 193 -14.97 11.05 -14.98
C ALA A 193 -15.38 12.08 -16.03
N GLN A 194 -14.56 12.20 -17.06
CA GLN A 194 -14.81 13.09 -18.18
C GLN A 194 -14.45 12.39 -19.48
N VAL A 195 -15.25 12.61 -20.52
CA VAL A 195 -14.94 12.14 -21.87
C VAL A 195 -13.67 12.80 -22.38
N ILE A 196 -12.85 12.04 -23.09
CA ILE A 196 -11.67 12.61 -23.74
C ILE A 196 -12.17 13.47 -24.92
N PRO A 197 -11.74 14.74 -25.05
CA PRO A 197 -12.18 15.59 -26.15
C PRO A 197 -11.97 14.92 -27.51
N GLY A 198 -13.02 14.85 -28.32
CA GLY A 198 -13.01 14.19 -29.63
C GLY A 198 -13.27 12.67 -29.59
N LYS A 199 -13.59 12.09 -28.43
CA LYS A 199 -13.96 10.68 -28.25
C LYS A 199 -15.44 10.47 -27.92
N GLU A 200 -16.28 11.50 -28.04
CA GLU A 200 -17.70 11.46 -27.65
C GLU A 200 -18.50 10.41 -28.42
N GLU A 201 -18.19 10.21 -29.69
CA GLU A 201 -18.84 9.19 -30.51
C GLU A 201 -18.34 7.78 -30.17
N ALA A 202 -17.01 7.61 -30.09
CA ALA A 202 -16.37 6.34 -29.72
C ALA A 202 -16.75 5.87 -28.30
N GLY A 203 -16.90 6.83 -27.38
CA GLY A 203 -17.29 6.63 -25.99
C GLY A 203 -18.79 6.59 -25.75
N SER A 204 -19.64 6.61 -26.78
CA SER A 204 -21.11 6.77 -26.65
C SER A 204 -21.78 5.81 -25.66
N LYS A 205 -21.24 4.60 -25.46
CA LYS A 205 -21.72 3.63 -24.46
C LYS A 205 -21.46 4.01 -23.00
N PHE A 206 -20.60 5.00 -22.76
CA PHE A 206 -20.27 5.57 -21.45
C PHE A 206 -20.82 6.99 -21.29
N ARG A 207 -21.79 7.40 -22.13
CA ARG A 207 -22.33 8.76 -22.16
C ARG A 207 -22.81 9.26 -20.80
N ASP A 208 -23.37 8.37 -19.98
CA ASP A 208 -23.80 8.67 -18.60
C ASP A 208 -22.66 9.17 -17.70
N TYR A 209 -21.40 8.94 -18.08
CA TYR A 209 -20.19 9.28 -17.33
C TYR A 209 -19.32 10.36 -17.99
N PHE A 210 -19.79 11.00 -19.07
CA PHE A 210 -19.00 12.00 -19.82
C PHE A 210 -18.66 13.27 -19.04
N ASP A 211 -19.46 13.58 -18.02
CA ASP A 211 -19.14 14.58 -17.01
C ASP A 211 -19.82 14.15 -15.70
N TRP A 212 -19.13 13.29 -14.96
CA TRP A 212 -19.67 12.66 -13.76
C TRP A 212 -18.79 12.94 -12.55
N GLU A 213 -19.42 13.22 -11.42
CA GLU A 213 -18.73 13.46 -10.16
C GLU A 213 -19.51 12.94 -8.95
N GLU A 214 -18.93 12.03 -8.16
CA GLU A 214 -19.56 11.49 -6.94
C GLU A 214 -18.54 11.19 -5.82
N PRO A 215 -18.94 11.22 -4.53
CA PRO A 215 -18.03 10.87 -3.44
C PRO A 215 -17.47 9.44 -3.54
N VAL A 216 -16.17 9.27 -3.28
CA VAL A 216 -15.50 7.95 -3.34
C VAL A 216 -16.15 6.94 -2.40
N SER A 217 -16.54 7.37 -1.21
CA SER A 217 -17.18 6.54 -0.18
C SER A 217 -18.56 6.01 -0.56
N GLN A 218 -19.24 6.64 -1.54
CA GLN A 218 -20.61 6.30 -1.93
C GLN A 218 -20.70 5.69 -3.34
N ALA A 219 -19.61 5.73 -4.10
CA ALA A 219 -19.56 5.26 -5.48
C ALA A 219 -19.81 3.75 -5.58
N PRO A 220 -20.91 3.29 -6.21
CA PRO A 220 -21.19 1.86 -6.35
C PRO A 220 -20.19 1.16 -7.27
N SER A 221 -19.84 -0.09 -6.96
CA SER A 221 -18.84 -0.87 -7.71
C SER A 221 -19.11 -0.92 -9.22
N HIS A 222 -20.37 -1.05 -9.65
CA HIS A 222 -20.71 -1.13 -11.08
C HIS A 222 -20.40 0.17 -11.84
N ARG A 223 -20.54 1.35 -11.21
CA ARG A 223 -20.20 2.64 -11.83
C ARG A 223 -18.70 2.83 -11.93
N ILE A 224 -17.98 2.51 -10.85
CA ILE A 224 -16.50 2.55 -10.85
C ILE A 224 -15.95 1.64 -11.96
N LEU A 225 -16.51 0.44 -12.11
CA LEU A 225 -16.10 -0.49 -13.17
C LEU A 225 -16.42 0.04 -14.58
N ALA A 226 -17.56 0.70 -14.78
CA ALA A 226 -17.90 1.32 -16.05
C ALA A 226 -16.93 2.46 -16.41
N MET A 227 -16.64 3.36 -15.47
CA MET A 227 -15.69 4.46 -15.67
C MET A 227 -14.27 3.94 -15.95
N ARG A 228 -13.77 2.97 -15.17
CA ARG A 228 -12.47 2.33 -15.42
C ARG A 228 -12.40 1.59 -16.76
N ARG A 229 -13.53 1.07 -17.24
CA ARG A 229 -13.60 0.47 -18.57
C ARG A 229 -13.47 1.53 -19.66
N GLY A 230 -14.14 2.69 -19.52
CA GLY A 230 -13.96 3.83 -20.42
C GLY A 230 -12.51 4.30 -20.49
N GLU A 231 -11.89 4.51 -19.31
CA GLU A 231 -10.47 4.86 -19.20
C GLU A 231 -9.57 3.85 -19.93
N LYS A 232 -9.79 2.55 -19.73
CA LYS A 232 -9.01 1.50 -20.39
C LYS A 232 -9.19 1.47 -21.90
N GLU A 233 -10.36 1.88 -22.39
CA GLU A 233 -10.67 1.99 -23.81
C GLU A 233 -10.24 3.34 -24.43
N LEU A 234 -9.68 4.26 -23.63
CA LEU A 234 -9.19 5.57 -24.05
C LEU A 234 -10.30 6.44 -24.70
N VAL A 235 -11.48 6.46 -24.05
CA VAL A 235 -12.65 7.24 -24.46
C VAL A 235 -13.19 8.10 -23.33
#